data_AF-A0A3B4XVZ5-F1
#
_entry.id   AF-A0A3B4XVZ5-F1
#
_cell.length_a   1.000
_cell.length_b   1.000
_cell.length_c   1.000
_cell.angle_alpha   90.00
_cell.angle_beta   90.00
_cell.angle_gamma   90.00
#
_symmetry.space_group_name_H-M   'P 1'
#
loop_
_entity.id
_entity.type
_entity.pdbx_description
1 polymer ?
#
loop_
_entity_poly.entity_id
_entity_poly.type
_entity_poly.pdbx_seq_one_letter_code
_entity_poly.pdbx_strand_id
1 'polypeptide(L)'
;LCRLGGAVHQEVFVRVRKRDLEKLTTEVMQLRDFLPRVLNPNLMEMLHQARTAQTVKELLVQEQEQLRQKCLHLQSRLDAVQTDCQREREEKLLLREQLWQSGAELQQQADFCSGLGSATCSLLWSCSVIEDTVTHWLGKLQAFLAVAAQTLESFVRSLDVELKTQTEDQNSKEHQFVLALAGTITNIAAVTCGRDFLSGSAHTLLDILMKLLELMKPGLLLSLGVMLMLMALYNVSISVKGLKYISENPGLLPLIWTLLNDGEWEVCLHSLRLLQSLLLDEEVLLLLGSSLLDPDLQARVHHLTSSVEPSLRLAAQQTLEDLQVLQQVP
;
A
#
# COMPACT_ATOMS: atom_id res chain seq x y z
N LEU A 1 72.01 53.15 -17.95
CA LEU A 1 72.73 51.86 -18.10
C LEU A 1 72.55 51.48 -19.57
N CYS A 2 73.46 51.72 -20.51
CA CYS A 2 74.88 51.38 -20.50
C CYS A 2 75.76 52.59 -20.84
N ARG A 3 76.69 52.86 -19.92
CA ARG A 3 77.95 53.56 -20.15
C ARG A 3 78.95 52.52 -20.67
N LEU A 4 79.63 52.83 -21.76
CA LEU A 4 80.92 52.29 -22.22
C LEU A 4 81.27 53.22 -23.40
N GLY A 5 82.38 53.95 -23.45
CA GLY A 5 83.53 54.10 -22.60
C GLY A 5 84.20 55.42 -23.01
N GLY A 6 84.87 56.05 -22.04
CA GLY A 6 85.45 57.37 -22.21
C GLY A 6 86.49 57.46 -23.32
N ALA A 7 86.42 58.56 -24.06
CA ALA A 7 87.57 59.20 -24.67
C ALA A 7 87.21 60.68 -24.86
N VAL A 8 87.78 61.51 -24.00
CA VAL A 8 88.15 62.92 -24.23
C VAL A 8 87.08 63.79 -24.89
N HIS A 9 86.34 64.55 -24.07
CA HIS A 9 85.64 65.76 -24.51
C HIS A 9 86.66 66.82 -24.95
N GLN A 10 87.28 66.62 -26.10
CA GLN A 10 87.55 67.75 -26.99
C GLN A 10 86.18 68.07 -27.59
N GLU A 11 85.70 69.29 -27.39
CA GLU A 11 84.60 69.80 -28.20
C GLU A 11 85.08 69.75 -29.66
N VAL A 12 84.79 68.65 -30.35
CA VAL A 12 85.13 68.45 -31.75
C VAL A 12 84.18 69.33 -32.54
N PHE A 13 84.54 70.61 -32.64
CA PHE A 13 83.92 71.51 -33.59
C PHE A 13 84.31 71.04 -34.99
N VAL A 14 83.45 70.21 -35.57
CA VAL A 14 83.56 69.81 -36.97
C VAL A 14 83.36 71.08 -37.80
N ARG A 15 84.43 71.53 -38.46
CA ARG A 15 84.41 72.73 -39.31
C ARG A 15 83.68 72.41 -40.61
N VAL A 16 82.36 72.55 -40.58
CA VAL A 16 81.49 72.37 -41.74
C VAL A 16 81.54 73.62 -42.61
N ARG A 17 81.68 73.47 -43.93
CA ARG A 17 81.58 74.62 -44.83
C ARG A 17 80.15 75.15 -44.75
N LYS A 18 79.97 76.47 -44.57
CA LYS A 18 78.64 77.12 -44.45
C LYS A 18 77.65 76.65 -45.52
N ARG A 19 78.13 76.50 -46.76
CA ARG A 19 77.37 75.97 -47.92
C ARG A 19 76.80 74.56 -47.71
N ASP A 20 77.50 73.69 -46.99
CA ASP A 20 77.12 72.29 -46.79
C ASP A 20 76.08 72.20 -45.67
N LEU A 21 76.18 73.05 -44.64
CA LEU A 21 75.15 73.21 -43.60
C LEU A 21 73.87 73.85 -44.16
N GLU A 22 74.01 74.85 -45.02
CA GLU A 22 72.88 75.47 -45.74
C GLU A 22 72.20 74.45 -46.66
N LYS A 23 72.97 73.63 -47.39
CA LYS A 23 72.44 72.52 -48.19
C LYS A 23 71.62 71.54 -47.34
N LEU A 24 72.18 71.07 -46.23
CA LEU A 24 71.49 70.15 -45.33
C LEU A 24 70.23 70.81 -44.74
N THR A 25 70.31 72.09 -44.38
CA THR A 25 69.14 72.84 -43.88
C THR A 25 68.07 72.93 -44.96
N THR A 26 68.44 73.20 -46.22
CA THR A 26 67.49 73.23 -47.34
C THR A 26 66.92 71.86 -47.66
N GLU A 27 67.70 70.78 -47.58
CA GLU A 27 67.19 69.42 -47.80
C GLU A 27 66.26 68.97 -46.66
N VAL A 28 66.58 69.31 -45.41
CA VAL A 28 65.72 69.04 -44.25
C VAL A 28 64.43 69.88 -44.32
N MET A 29 64.51 71.15 -44.74
CA MET A 29 63.33 71.98 -44.97
C MET A 29 62.47 71.45 -46.13
N GLN A 30 63.09 71.06 -47.24
CA GLN A 30 62.40 70.42 -48.37
C GLN A 30 61.74 69.11 -47.94
N LEU A 31 62.42 68.26 -47.18
CA LEU A 31 61.83 67.06 -46.62
C LEU A 31 60.67 67.38 -45.68
N ARG A 32 60.79 68.38 -44.80
CA ARG A 32 59.71 68.82 -43.90
C ARG A 32 58.49 69.36 -44.66
N ASP A 33 58.70 70.01 -45.79
CA ASP A 33 57.63 70.58 -46.62
C ASP A 33 57.02 69.55 -47.60
N PHE A 34 57.79 68.55 -48.04
CA PHE A 34 57.35 67.48 -48.93
C PHE A 34 56.74 66.28 -48.19
N LEU A 35 57.24 65.90 -47.01
CA LEU A 35 56.75 64.73 -46.26
C LEU A 35 55.23 64.79 -45.98
N PRO A 36 54.65 65.91 -45.52
CA PRO A 36 53.21 66.04 -45.32
C PRO A 36 52.40 66.00 -46.62
N ARG A 37 53.01 66.34 -47.76
CA ARG A 37 52.38 66.28 -49.10
C ARG A 37 52.41 64.86 -49.68
N VAL A 38 53.40 64.06 -49.30
CA VAL A 38 53.56 62.66 -49.72
C VAL A 38 52.78 61.70 -48.79
N LEU A 39 52.78 61.97 -47.49
CA LEU A 39 51.93 61.30 -46.51
C LEU A 39 50.51 61.89 -46.58
N ASN A 40 49.72 61.44 -47.56
CA ASN A 40 48.33 61.86 -47.70
C ASN A 40 47.55 61.45 -46.44
N PRO A 41 46.99 62.42 -45.66
CA PRO A 41 46.23 62.13 -44.45
C PRO A 41 45.07 61.16 -44.69
N ASN A 42 44.42 61.23 -45.86
CA ASN A 42 43.33 60.34 -46.23
C ASN A 42 43.81 58.90 -46.44
N LEU A 43 45.02 58.69 -46.97
CA LEU A 43 45.60 57.34 -47.09
C LEU A 43 45.98 56.76 -45.73
N MET A 44 46.52 57.59 -44.82
CA MET A 44 46.82 57.18 -43.45
C MET A 44 45.54 56.85 -42.66
N GLU A 45 44.47 57.63 -42.86
CA GLU A 45 43.16 57.36 -42.28
C GLU A 45 42.54 56.08 -42.85
N MET A 46 42.57 55.88 -44.17
CA MET A 46 42.12 54.62 -44.79
C MET A 46 42.93 53.42 -44.32
N LEU A 47 44.24 53.57 -44.08
CA LEU A 47 45.10 52.50 -43.57
C LEU A 47 44.79 52.18 -42.10
N HIS A 48 44.50 53.20 -41.29
CA HIS A 48 44.00 53.02 -39.92
C HIS A 48 42.62 52.35 -39.90
N GLN A 49 41.69 52.78 -40.76
CA GLN A 49 40.37 52.18 -40.92
C GLN A 49 40.45 50.74 -41.43
N ALA A 50 41.37 50.43 -42.35
CA ALA A 50 41.60 49.08 -42.83
C ALA A 50 42.16 48.18 -41.73
N ARG A 51 43.08 48.70 -40.90
CA ARG A 51 43.61 47.96 -39.73
C ARG A 51 42.53 47.69 -38.69
N THR A 52 41.70 48.68 -38.35
CA THR A 52 40.59 48.46 -37.42
C THR A 52 39.56 47.49 -37.97
N ALA A 53 39.17 47.63 -39.24
CA ALA A 53 38.29 46.67 -39.92
C ALA A 53 38.89 45.25 -39.95
N GLN A 54 40.21 45.12 -40.12
CA GLN A 54 40.88 43.83 -40.07
C GLN A 54 40.84 43.21 -38.67
N THR A 55 41.11 43.98 -37.62
CA THR A 55 40.99 43.48 -36.23
C THR A 55 39.56 43.07 -35.87
N VAL A 56 38.55 43.84 -36.31
CA VAL A 56 37.13 43.50 -36.10
C VAL A 56 36.77 42.23 -36.87
N LYS A 57 37.25 42.08 -38.10
CA LYS A 57 37.05 40.86 -38.90
C LYS A 57 37.65 39.64 -38.22
N GLU A 58 38.85 39.74 -37.67
CA GLU A 58 39.50 38.65 -36.93
C GLU A 58 38.68 38.23 -35.70
N LEU A 59 38.16 39.20 -34.93
CA LEU A 59 37.28 38.93 -33.79
C LEU A 59 35.97 38.26 -34.21
N LEU A 60 35.33 38.74 -35.28
CA LEU A 60 34.08 38.15 -35.80
C LEU A 60 34.29 36.72 -36.32
N VAL A 61 35.43 36.44 -36.96
CA VAL A 61 35.78 35.08 -37.40
C VAL A 61 35.98 34.16 -36.20
N GLN A 62 36.65 34.65 -35.14
CA GLN A 62 36.82 33.88 -33.90
C GLN A 62 35.48 33.61 -33.19
N GLU A 63 34.60 34.61 -33.14
CA GLU A 63 33.25 34.46 -32.57
C GLU A 63 32.40 33.48 -33.40
N GLN A 64 32.46 33.57 -34.72
CA GLN A 64 31.79 32.62 -35.63
C GLN A 64 32.26 31.18 -35.39
N GLU A 65 33.57 30.97 -35.25
CA GLU A 65 34.13 29.64 -34.97
C GLU A 65 33.70 29.13 -33.59
N GLN A 66 33.70 29.98 -32.56
CA GLN A 66 33.19 29.62 -31.23
C GLN A 66 31.71 29.25 -31.25
N LEU A 67 30.88 30.02 -31.97
CA LEU A 67 29.46 29.74 -32.12
C LEU A 67 29.25 28.42 -32.87
N ARG A 68 30.04 28.15 -33.92
CA ARG A 68 29.98 26.90 -34.66
C ARG A 68 30.30 25.69 -33.77
N GLN A 69 31.33 25.80 -32.92
CA GLN A 69 31.68 24.76 -31.95
C GLN A 69 30.58 24.56 -30.91
N LYS A 70 29.96 25.64 -30.42
CA LYS A 70 28.81 25.55 -29.50
C LYS A 70 27.61 24.87 -30.16
N CYS A 71 27.30 25.19 -31.41
CA CYS A 71 26.22 24.53 -32.16
C CYS A 71 26.46 23.04 -32.29
N LEU A 72 27.68 22.62 -32.68
CA LEU A 72 28.04 21.20 -32.77
C LEU A 72 27.93 20.49 -31.42
N HIS A 73 28.41 21.12 -30.34
CA HIS A 73 28.31 20.56 -29.00
C HIS A 73 26.85 20.40 -28.55
N LEU A 74 26.02 21.43 -28.73
CA LEU A 74 24.60 21.38 -28.40
C LEU A 74 23.87 20.32 -29.22
N GLN A 75 24.19 20.19 -30.51
CA GLN A 75 23.62 19.18 -31.38
C GLN A 75 23.98 17.77 -30.89
N SER A 76 25.26 17.51 -30.57
CA SER A 76 25.67 16.21 -30.01
C SER A 76 24.98 15.88 -28.68
N ARG A 77 24.75 16.89 -27.82
CA ARG A 77 24.02 16.70 -26.56
C ARG A 77 22.54 16.42 -26.78
N LEU A 78 21.92 17.10 -27.75
CA LEU A 78 20.53 16.88 -28.10
C LEU A 78 20.34 15.45 -28.64
N ASP A 79 21.22 15.02 -29.53
CA ASP A 79 21.20 13.66 -30.09
C ASP A 79 21.35 12.60 -28.98
N ALA A 80 22.30 12.80 -28.05
CA ALA A 80 22.50 11.89 -26.92
C ALA A 80 21.25 11.78 -26.02
N VAL A 81 20.66 12.92 -25.64
CA VAL A 81 19.43 12.94 -24.83
C VAL A 81 18.25 12.33 -25.59
N GLN A 82 18.18 12.53 -26.90
CA GLN A 82 17.13 11.94 -27.73
C GLN A 82 17.27 10.41 -27.80
N THR A 83 18.49 9.89 -27.94
CA THR A 83 18.73 8.44 -27.91
C THR A 83 18.43 7.83 -26.55
N ASP A 84 18.79 8.51 -25.46
CA ASP A 84 18.49 8.05 -24.10
C ASP A 84 16.97 8.03 -23.85
N CYS A 85 16.26 9.09 -24.26
CA CYS A 85 14.80 9.16 -24.14
C CYS A 85 14.09 8.07 -24.94
N GLN A 86 14.60 7.73 -26.14
CA GLN A 86 14.06 6.61 -26.92
C GLN A 86 14.27 5.27 -26.22
N ARG A 87 15.48 5.03 -25.70
CA ARG A 87 15.79 3.82 -24.93
C ARG A 87 14.91 3.69 -23.68
N GLU A 88 14.80 4.75 -22.87
CA GLU A 88 13.94 4.75 -21.69
C GLU A 88 12.46 4.49 -22.05
N ARG A 89 11.99 4.99 -23.19
CA ARG A 89 10.63 4.74 -23.68
C ARG A 89 10.41 3.28 -24.04
N GLU A 90 11.38 2.65 -24.71
CA GLU A 90 11.34 1.23 -25.06
C GLU A 90 11.36 0.35 -23.80
N GLU A 91 12.26 0.63 -22.87
CA GLU A 91 12.34 -0.06 -21.56
C GLU A 91 11.03 0.08 -20.78
N LYS A 92 10.44 1.28 -20.74
CA LYS A 92 9.15 1.53 -20.08
C LYS A 92 8.01 0.74 -20.72
N LEU A 93 8.01 0.56 -22.05
CA LEU A 93 7.00 -0.24 -22.73
C LEU A 93 7.17 -1.73 -22.39
N LEU A 94 8.40 -2.23 -22.41
CA LEU A 94 8.70 -3.61 -22.04
C LEU A 94 8.29 -3.91 -20.59
N LEU A 95 8.65 -3.04 -19.65
CA LEU A 95 8.27 -3.19 -18.24
C LEU A 95 6.76 -3.15 -18.03
N ARG A 96 6.03 -2.33 -18.78
CA ARG A 96 4.56 -2.30 -18.73
C ARG A 96 3.95 -3.59 -19.24
N GLU A 97 4.51 -4.17 -20.30
CA GLU A 97 4.04 -5.44 -20.84
C GLU A 97 4.31 -6.59 -19.85
N GLN A 98 5.50 -6.63 -19.24
CA GLN A 98 5.83 -7.60 -18.18
C GLN A 98 4.91 -7.46 -16.97
N LEU A 99 4.63 -6.23 -16.53
CA LEU A 99 3.70 -5.96 -15.42
C LEU A 99 2.29 -6.44 -15.76
N TRP A 100 1.82 -6.20 -16.98
CA TRP A 100 0.52 -6.65 -17.44
C TRP A 100 0.44 -8.19 -17.51
N GLN A 101 1.48 -8.85 -18.05
CA GLN A 101 1.57 -10.31 -18.10
C GLN A 101 1.54 -10.92 -16.70
N SER A 102 2.39 -10.42 -15.80
CA SER A 102 2.42 -10.87 -14.41
C SER A 102 1.09 -10.63 -13.69
N GLY A 103 0.43 -9.48 -13.95
CA GLY A 103 -0.91 -9.20 -13.42
C GLY A 103 -1.96 -10.19 -13.93
N ALA A 104 -1.93 -10.55 -15.21
CA ALA A 104 -2.85 -11.53 -15.79
C ALA A 104 -2.63 -12.94 -15.23
N GLU A 105 -1.37 -13.36 -15.04
CA GLU A 105 -1.02 -14.64 -14.42
C GLU A 105 -1.49 -14.71 -12.95
N LEU A 106 -1.30 -13.63 -12.19
CA LEU A 106 -1.77 -13.54 -10.80
C LEU A 106 -3.30 -13.61 -10.71
N GLN A 107 -4.02 -12.92 -11.60
CA GLN A 107 -5.48 -13.01 -11.64
C GLN A 107 -5.94 -14.42 -11.97
N GLN A 108 -5.33 -15.08 -12.96
CA GLN A 108 -5.66 -16.47 -13.30
C GLN A 108 -5.39 -17.42 -12.12
N GLN A 109 -4.28 -17.21 -11.39
CA GLN A 109 -3.98 -18.00 -10.21
C GLN A 109 -5.00 -17.76 -9.09
N ALA A 110 -5.43 -16.51 -8.87
CA ALA A 110 -6.48 -16.19 -7.90
C ALA A 110 -7.80 -16.89 -8.24
N ASP A 111 -8.24 -16.81 -9.50
CA ASP A 111 -9.47 -17.45 -9.98
C ASP A 111 -9.40 -18.98 -9.85
N PHE A 112 -8.24 -19.57 -10.16
CA PHE A 112 -8.00 -20.99 -10.01
C PHE A 112 -8.01 -21.43 -8.54
N CYS A 113 -7.31 -20.70 -7.66
CA CYS A 113 -7.27 -20.98 -6.23
C CYS A 113 -8.66 -20.85 -5.58
N SER A 114 -9.43 -19.82 -5.94
CA SER A 114 -10.82 -19.64 -5.50
C SER A 114 -11.71 -20.79 -5.98
N GLY A 115 -11.60 -21.19 -7.25
CA GLY A 115 -12.35 -22.32 -7.80
C GLY A 115 -12.00 -23.67 -7.15
N LEU A 116 -10.71 -23.95 -6.98
CA LEU A 116 -10.23 -25.17 -6.32
C LEU A 116 -10.62 -25.19 -4.85
N GLY A 117 -10.47 -24.07 -4.15
CA GLY A 117 -10.83 -23.89 -2.75
C GLY A 117 -12.32 -24.13 -2.52
N SER A 118 -13.17 -23.49 -3.33
CA SER A 118 -14.63 -23.69 -3.30
C SER A 118 -15.00 -25.16 -3.50
N ALA A 119 -14.56 -25.79 -4.59
CA ALA A 119 -14.91 -27.19 -4.87
C ALA A 119 -14.42 -28.15 -3.77
N THR A 120 -13.18 -27.98 -3.29
CA THR A 120 -12.61 -28.84 -2.26
C THR A 120 -13.31 -28.63 -0.93
N CYS A 121 -13.57 -27.39 -0.52
CA CYS A 121 -14.25 -27.12 0.75
C CYS A 121 -15.73 -27.52 0.73
N SER A 122 -16.42 -27.43 -0.41
CA SER A 122 -17.80 -27.97 -0.52
C SER A 122 -17.83 -29.49 -0.33
N LEU A 123 -16.83 -30.22 -0.84
CA LEU A 123 -16.68 -31.65 -0.58
C LEU A 123 -16.36 -31.92 0.90
N LEU A 124 -15.42 -31.19 1.48
CA LEU A 124 -15.09 -31.31 2.91
C LEU A 124 -16.31 -31.03 3.79
N TRP A 125 -17.08 -29.99 3.48
CA TRP A 125 -18.30 -29.66 4.21
C TRP A 125 -19.29 -30.83 4.13
N SER A 126 -19.51 -31.38 2.94
CA SER A 126 -20.40 -32.54 2.75
C SER A 126 -19.93 -33.78 3.52
N CYS A 127 -18.62 -34.06 3.55
CA CYS A 127 -18.05 -35.20 4.26
C CYS A 127 -17.98 -35.00 5.80
N SER A 128 -17.89 -33.75 6.26
CA SER A 128 -17.77 -33.41 7.68
C SER A 128 -19.03 -33.68 8.50
N VAL A 129 -20.16 -33.96 7.84
CA VAL A 129 -21.41 -34.39 8.50
C VAL A 129 -21.25 -35.78 9.16
N ILE A 130 -20.29 -36.59 8.70
CA ILE A 130 -20.03 -37.93 9.22
C ILE A 130 -19.02 -37.85 10.35
N GLU A 131 -19.42 -38.24 11.57
CA GLU A 131 -18.55 -38.17 12.77
C GLU A 131 -17.25 -38.97 12.60
N ASP A 132 -17.31 -40.18 12.04
CA ASP A 132 -16.13 -41.03 11.79
C ASP A 132 -15.10 -40.31 10.92
N THR A 133 -15.55 -39.57 9.91
CA THR A 133 -14.67 -38.79 9.05
C THR A 133 -13.93 -37.70 9.84
N VAL A 134 -14.64 -37.00 10.73
CA VAL A 134 -14.04 -35.97 11.60
C VAL A 134 -13.00 -36.58 12.53
N THR A 135 -13.27 -37.76 13.11
CA THR A 135 -12.29 -38.46 13.97
C THR A 135 -10.99 -38.79 13.23
N HIS A 136 -11.09 -39.23 11.97
CA HIS A 136 -9.92 -39.52 11.13
C HIS A 136 -9.12 -38.28 10.74
N TRP A 137 -9.73 -37.09 10.72
CA TRP A 137 -9.07 -35.84 10.33
C TRP A 137 -8.24 -35.20 11.43
N LEU A 138 -8.48 -35.52 12.70
CA LEU A 138 -7.90 -34.85 13.87
C LEU A 138 -6.37 -34.66 13.79
N GLY A 139 -5.63 -35.63 13.24
CA GLY A 139 -4.16 -35.56 13.11
C GLY A 139 -3.63 -34.57 12.06
N LYS A 140 -4.46 -34.12 11.11
CA LYS A 140 -4.08 -33.17 10.03
C LYS A 140 -4.87 -31.87 10.11
N LEU A 141 -5.78 -31.77 11.06
CA LEU A 141 -6.75 -30.69 11.12
C LEU A 141 -6.12 -29.35 11.48
N GLN A 142 -5.03 -29.33 12.26
CA GLN A 142 -4.38 -28.09 12.69
C GLN A 142 -3.90 -27.21 11.51
N ALA A 143 -3.26 -27.82 10.50
CA ALA A 143 -2.79 -27.09 9.33
C ALA A 143 -3.96 -26.54 8.50
N PHE A 144 -5.04 -27.31 8.37
CA PHE A 144 -6.26 -26.88 7.70
C PHE A 144 -6.90 -25.70 8.43
N LEU A 145 -7.06 -25.77 9.76
CA LEU A 145 -7.67 -24.70 10.55
C LEU A 145 -6.83 -23.42 10.54
N ALA A 146 -5.50 -23.52 10.50
CA ALA A 146 -4.64 -22.34 10.38
C ALA A 146 -4.85 -21.60 9.05
N VAL A 147 -4.89 -22.34 7.94
CA VAL A 147 -5.21 -21.77 6.61
C VAL A 147 -6.64 -21.23 6.60
N ALA A 148 -7.58 -21.97 7.19
CA ALA A 148 -8.97 -21.55 7.27
C ALA A 148 -9.15 -20.22 7.99
N ALA A 149 -8.48 -20.06 9.14
CA ALA A 149 -8.55 -18.85 9.94
C ALA A 149 -7.96 -17.65 9.18
N GLN A 150 -6.82 -17.83 8.51
CA GLN A 150 -6.20 -16.78 7.68
C GLN A 150 -7.09 -16.37 6.50
N THR A 151 -7.72 -17.33 5.83
CA THR A 151 -8.65 -17.07 4.72
C THR A 151 -9.87 -16.27 5.20
N LEU A 152 -10.47 -16.67 6.32
CA LEU A 152 -11.60 -15.97 6.92
C LEU A 152 -11.22 -14.54 7.33
N GLU A 153 -10.05 -14.37 7.96
CA GLU A 153 -9.55 -13.05 8.35
C GLU A 153 -9.29 -12.14 7.15
N SER A 154 -8.67 -12.66 6.09
CA SER A 154 -8.41 -11.91 4.87
C SER A 154 -9.71 -11.47 4.18
N PHE A 155 -10.71 -12.34 4.14
CA PHE A 155 -12.00 -12.04 3.52
C PHE A 155 -12.79 -10.96 4.27
N VAL A 156 -12.83 -11.02 5.61
CA VAL A 156 -13.51 -9.97 6.39
C VAL A 156 -12.81 -8.61 6.25
N ARG A 157 -11.47 -8.61 6.15
CA ARG A 157 -10.71 -7.37 5.92
C ARG A 157 -10.96 -6.78 4.52
N SER A 158 -11.16 -7.60 3.49
CA SER A 158 -11.49 -7.08 2.14
C SER A 158 -12.91 -6.50 2.09
N LEU A 159 -13.86 -7.12 2.81
CA LEU A 159 -15.24 -6.64 2.89
C LEU A 159 -15.37 -5.22 3.48
N ASP A 160 -14.55 -4.84 4.48
CA ASP A 160 -14.57 -3.47 5.04
C ASP A 160 -14.12 -2.41 4.01
N VAL A 161 -13.32 -2.81 3.02
CA VAL A 161 -12.85 -1.95 1.91
C VAL A 161 -13.90 -1.84 0.80
N GLU A 162 -14.59 -2.93 0.48
CA GLU A 162 -15.62 -3.03 -0.58
C GLU A 162 -16.98 -2.41 -0.23
N LEU A 163 -17.21 -2.07 1.04
CA LEU A 163 -18.46 -1.45 1.54
C LEU A 163 -18.91 -0.18 0.80
N LYS A 164 -18.00 0.48 0.07
CA LYS A 164 -18.29 1.71 -0.69
C LYS A 164 -18.92 1.45 -2.05
N THR A 165 -19.01 0.20 -2.49
CA THR A 165 -19.56 -0.19 -3.79
C THR A 165 -20.48 -1.38 -3.61
N GLN A 166 -21.69 -1.13 -3.12
CA GLN A 166 -22.74 -2.14 -3.12
C GLN A 166 -23.02 -2.60 -4.56
N THR A 167 -22.76 -3.88 -4.84
CA THR A 167 -23.63 -4.90 -5.44
C THR A 167 -22.70 -6.01 -5.96
N GLU A 168 -22.03 -6.73 -5.06
CA GLU A 168 -21.23 -7.88 -5.48
C GLU A 168 -22.05 -9.16 -5.35
N ASP A 169 -22.01 -9.95 -6.42
CA ASP A 169 -22.70 -11.22 -6.58
C ASP A 169 -22.50 -12.11 -5.35
N GLN A 170 -23.56 -12.32 -4.57
CA GLN A 170 -23.62 -13.31 -3.48
C GLN A 170 -23.29 -14.75 -3.94
N ASN A 171 -23.09 -14.95 -5.25
CA ASN A 171 -22.74 -16.20 -5.90
C ASN A 171 -21.26 -16.26 -6.33
N SER A 172 -20.40 -15.36 -5.83
CA SER A 172 -18.96 -15.44 -6.09
C SER A 172 -18.39 -16.75 -5.54
N LYS A 173 -17.44 -17.35 -6.27
CA LYS A 173 -16.78 -18.59 -5.84
C LYS A 173 -16.04 -18.41 -4.51
N GLU A 174 -15.59 -17.19 -4.24
CA GLU A 174 -14.93 -16.81 -2.97
C GLU A 174 -15.93 -16.85 -1.81
N HIS A 175 -17.15 -16.35 -2.00
CA HIS A 175 -18.17 -16.42 -0.97
C HIS A 175 -18.57 -17.87 -0.68
N GLN A 176 -18.75 -18.70 -1.72
CA GLN A 176 -19.02 -20.13 -1.55
C GLN A 176 -17.87 -20.88 -0.86
N PHE A 177 -16.62 -20.51 -1.16
CA PHE A 177 -15.44 -21.07 -0.51
C PHE A 177 -15.41 -20.75 0.99
N VAL A 178 -15.57 -19.47 1.35
CA VAL A 178 -15.64 -19.00 2.74
C VAL A 178 -16.78 -19.66 3.50
N LEU A 179 -17.94 -19.77 2.86
CA LEU A 179 -19.10 -20.41 3.43
C LEU A 179 -18.86 -21.89 3.72
N ALA A 180 -18.33 -22.63 2.74
CA ALA A 180 -18.06 -24.05 2.91
C ALA A 180 -16.98 -24.33 3.95
N LEU A 181 -16.01 -23.42 4.08
CA LEU A 181 -14.99 -23.46 5.11
C LEU A 181 -15.58 -23.28 6.51
N ALA A 182 -16.41 -22.24 6.71
CA ALA A 182 -17.11 -22.02 7.97
C ALA A 182 -18.06 -23.18 8.31
N GLY A 183 -18.75 -23.74 7.31
CA GLY A 183 -19.63 -24.89 7.46
C GLY A 183 -18.89 -26.15 7.91
N THR A 184 -17.72 -26.40 7.33
CA THR A 184 -16.84 -27.51 7.74
C THR A 184 -16.40 -27.37 9.20
N ILE A 185 -15.96 -26.17 9.62
CA ILE A 185 -15.57 -25.89 11.01
C ILE A 185 -16.75 -26.10 11.96
N THR A 186 -17.95 -25.66 11.56
CA THR A 186 -19.18 -25.81 12.36
C THR A 186 -19.52 -27.27 12.61
N ASN A 187 -19.43 -28.10 11.56
CA ASN A 187 -19.68 -29.54 11.66
C ASN A 187 -18.61 -30.23 12.53
N ILE A 188 -17.34 -29.86 12.40
CA ILE A 188 -16.28 -30.36 13.29
C ILE A 188 -16.59 -30.02 14.75
N ALA A 189 -17.02 -28.78 15.03
CA ALA A 189 -17.44 -28.37 16.36
C ALA A 189 -18.70 -29.13 16.83
N ALA A 190 -19.55 -29.63 15.95
CA ALA A 190 -20.72 -30.43 16.33
C ALA A 190 -20.34 -31.84 16.86
N VAL A 191 -19.14 -32.35 16.56
CA VAL A 191 -18.66 -33.67 17.02
C VAL A 191 -17.88 -33.54 18.33
N THR A 192 -18.07 -34.46 19.29
CA THR A 192 -17.40 -34.45 20.61
C THR A 192 -15.87 -34.37 20.50
N CYS A 193 -15.25 -35.26 19.73
CA CYS A 193 -13.79 -35.28 19.55
C CYS A 193 -13.26 -34.03 18.83
N GLY A 194 -14.07 -33.41 17.96
CA GLY A 194 -13.76 -32.16 17.29
C GLY A 194 -13.79 -30.99 18.26
N ARG A 195 -14.79 -30.92 19.15
CA ARG A 195 -14.85 -29.90 20.23
C ARG A 195 -13.65 -29.96 21.14
N ASP A 196 -13.27 -31.16 21.58
CA ASP A 196 -12.12 -31.34 22.47
C ASP A 196 -10.82 -30.90 21.80
N PHE A 197 -10.68 -31.16 20.50
CA PHE A 197 -9.54 -30.69 19.71
C PHE A 197 -9.54 -29.18 19.53
N LEU A 198 -10.68 -28.58 19.19
CA LEU A 198 -10.80 -27.12 19.03
C LEU A 198 -10.49 -26.39 20.33
N SER A 199 -11.00 -26.89 21.45
CA SER A 199 -10.84 -26.32 22.80
C SER A 199 -9.46 -26.57 23.42
N GLY A 200 -8.64 -27.45 22.85
CA GLY A 200 -7.30 -27.76 23.37
C GLY A 200 -6.15 -27.33 22.46
N SER A 201 -6.35 -27.36 21.15
CA SER A 201 -5.27 -27.21 20.16
C SER A 201 -5.53 -26.11 19.13
N ALA A 202 -6.75 -25.57 19.04
CA ALA A 202 -7.12 -24.59 18.02
C ALA A 202 -7.61 -23.25 18.60
N HIS A 203 -7.04 -22.83 19.73
CA HIS A 203 -7.32 -21.54 20.38
C HIS A 203 -7.20 -20.34 19.43
N THR A 204 -6.19 -20.34 18.54
CA THR A 204 -5.99 -19.28 17.54
C THR A 204 -7.18 -19.14 16.59
N LEU A 205 -7.84 -20.24 16.22
CA LEU A 205 -9.04 -20.18 15.39
C LEU A 205 -10.18 -19.53 16.15
N LEU A 206 -10.39 -19.92 17.41
CA LEU A 206 -11.45 -19.34 18.27
C LEU A 206 -11.25 -17.83 18.44
N ASP A 207 -10.01 -17.38 18.68
CA ASP A 207 -9.68 -15.96 18.77
C ASP A 207 -9.99 -15.21 17.48
N ILE A 208 -9.64 -15.79 16.34
CA ILE A 208 -9.92 -15.19 15.04
C ILE A 208 -11.43 -15.15 14.80
N LEU A 209 -12.18 -16.21 15.08
CA LEU A 209 -13.64 -16.20 14.97
C LEU A 209 -14.28 -15.12 15.84
N MET A 210 -13.84 -14.95 17.09
CA MET A 210 -14.35 -13.88 17.97
C MET A 210 -14.00 -12.48 17.44
N LYS A 211 -12.75 -12.25 17.02
CA LYS A 211 -12.33 -10.97 16.42
C LYS A 211 -13.09 -10.67 15.13
N LEU A 212 -13.36 -11.67 14.31
CA LEU A 212 -14.13 -11.49 13.08
C LEU A 212 -15.57 -11.11 13.38
N LEU A 213 -16.18 -11.71 14.39
CA LEU A 213 -17.52 -11.32 14.84
C LEU A 213 -17.56 -9.88 15.40
N GLU A 214 -16.51 -9.43 16.11
CA GLU A 214 -16.40 -8.03 16.61
C GLU A 214 -16.25 -7.00 15.50
N LEU A 215 -15.55 -7.34 14.40
CA LEU A 215 -15.30 -6.43 13.29
C LEU A 215 -16.52 -6.25 12.36
N MET A 216 -17.49 -7.16 12.43
CA MET A 216 -18.65 -7.16 11.53
C MET A 216 -19.72 -6.18 12.04
N LYS A 217 -20.09 -5.21 11.19
CA LYS A 217 -21.18 -4.26 11.48
C LYS A 217 -22.55 -4.92 11.29
N PRO A 218 -23.55 -4.52 12.10
CA PRO A 218 -24.92 -4.97 11.93
C PRO A 218 -25.45 -4.68 10.52
N GLY A 219 -26.10 -5.67 9.90
CA GLY A 219 -26.74 -5.52 8.58
C GLY A 219 -25.88 -5.81 7.33
N LEU A 220 -24.60 -6.18 7.46
CA LEU A 220 -23.78 -6.63 6.31
C LEU A 220 -23.86 -8.15 6.04
N LEU A 221 -25.00 -8.71 6.42
CA LEU A 221 -25.24 -10.14 6.56
C LEU A 221 -25.33 -10.81 5.21
N LEU A 222 -24.20 -11.33 4.73
CA LEU A 222 -24.20 -12.60 4.02
C LEU A 222 -24.52 -13.68 5.07
N SER A 223 -25.80 -13.80 5.38
CA SER A 223 -26.39 -14.37 6.61
C SER A 223 -25.83 -15.72 7.08
N LEU A 224 -25.27 -16.53 6.19
CA LEU A 224 -24.89 -17.90 6.51
C LEU A 224 -23.47 -18.04 7.08
N GLY A 225 -22.51 -17.19 6.70
CA GLY A 225 -21.12 -17.29 7.17
C GLY A 225 -20.95 -16.92 8.66
N VAL A 226 -21.53 -15.80 9.06
CA VAL A 226 -21.56 -15.32 10.46
C VAL A 226 -22.34 -16.27 11.36
N MET A 227 -23.49 -16.78 10.87
CA MET A 227 -24.28 -17.77 11.59
C MET A 227 -23.49 -19.06 11.83
N LEU A 228 -22.75 -19.55 10.83
CA LEU A 228 -21.92 -20.75 10.99
C LEU A 228 -20.80 -20.52 12.01
N MET A 229 -20.17 -19.35 12.02
CA MET A 229 -19.17 -19.00 13.05
C MET A 229 -19.79 -18.97 14.47
N LEU A 230 -20.98 -18.38 14.62
CA LEU A 230 -21.72 -18.38 15.90
C LEU A 230 -22.15 -19.79 16.31
N MET A 231 -22.60 -20.62 15.37
CA MET A 231 -22.96 -22.00 15.62
C MET A 231 -21.74 -22.83 16.01
N ALA A 232 -20.58 -22.59 15.39
CA ALA A 232 -19.32 -23.23 15.77
C ALA A 232 -18.91 -22.84 17.21
N LEU A 233 -19.01 -21.56 17.58
CA LEU A 233 -18.72 -21.09 18.94
C LEU A 233 -19.71 -21.68 19.95
N TYR A 234 -21.00 -21.68 19.64
CA TYR A 234 -22.01 -22.35 20.47
C TYR A 234 -21.68 -23.82 20.65
N ASN A 235 -21.38 -24.55 19.57
CA ASN A 235 -21.03 -25.94 19.65
C ASN A 235 -19.80 -26.17 20.55
N VAL A 236 -18.75 -25.35 20.42
CA VAL A 236 -17.56 -25.43 21.30
C VAL A 236 -17.90 -25.12 22.76
N SER A 237 -18.82 -24.17 23.01
CA SER A 237 -19.30 -23.79 24.35
C SER A 237 -20.02 -24.92 25.11
N ILE A 238 -20.49 -25.96 24.40
CA ILE A 238 -21.07 -27.16 25.04
C ILE A 238 -20.00 -27.93 25.85
N SER A 239 -18.72 -27.78 25.52
CA SER A 239 -17.62 -28.41 26.28
C SER A 239 -17.15 -27.50 27.41
N VAL A 240 -16.89 -28.05 28.60
CA VAL A 240 -16.40 -27.28 29.76
C VAL A 240 -15.09 -26.55 29.46
N LYS A 241 -14.17 -27.17 28.70
CA LYS A 241 -12.90 -26.54 28.29
C LYS A 241 -13.12 -25.38 27.32
N GLY A 242 -14.00 -25.56 26.34
CA GLY A 242 -14.34 -24.54 25.37
C GLY A 242 -15.07 -23.36 26.01
N LEU A 243 -15.99 -23.64 26.95
CA LEU A 243 -16.73 -22.62 27.69
C LEU A 243 -15.80 -21.74 28.52
N LYS A 244 -14.87 -22.35 29.29
CA LYS A 244 -13.86 -21.60 30.05
C LYS A 244 -13.04 -20.68 29.16
N TYR A 245 -12.52 -21.20 28.05
CA TYR A 245 -11.73 -20.41 27.09
C TYR A 245 -12.52 -19.23 26.50
N ILE A 246 -13.77 -19.47 26.11
CA ILE A 246 -14.64 -18.44 25.54
C ILE A 246 -14.97 -17.37 26.61
N SER A 247 -15.26 -17.80 27.85
CA SER A 247 -15.60 -16.90 28.96
C SER A 247 -14.45 -16.02 29.46
N GLU A 248 -13.21 -16.46 29.28
CA GLU A 248 -12.00 -15.68 29.61
C GLU A 248 -11.83 -14.47 28.69
N ASN A 249 -12.51 -14.42 27.54
CA ASN A 249 -12.43 -13.30 26.62
C ASN A 249 -13.36 -12.14 27.05
N PRO A 250 -12.81 -10.97 27.46
CA PRO A 250 -13.62 -9.84 27.92
C PRO A 250 -14.49 -9.21 26.81
N GLY A 251 -14.19 -9.47 25.53
CA GLY A 251 -14.95 -8.96 24.37
C GLY A 251 -16.27 -9.71 24.09
N LEU A 252 -16.49 -10.88 24.72
CA LEU A 252 -17.61 -11.76 24.39
C LEU A 252 -18.98 -11.15 24.71
N LEU A 253 -19.15 -10.55 25.91
CA LEU A 253 -20.44 -9.98 26.30
C LEU A 253 -20.83 -8.75 25.45
N PRO A 254 -19.94 -7.78 25.19
CA PRO A 254 -20.20 -6.71 24.23
C PRO A 254 -20.51 -7.22 22.81
N LEU A 255 -19.93 -8.36 22.42
CA LEU A 255 -20.21 -8.98 21.13
C LEU A 255 -21.63 -9.56 21.10
N ILE A 256 -22.00 -10.38 22.09
CA ILE A 256 -23.36 -10.93 22.21
C ILE A 256 -24.39 -9.81 22.25
N TRP A 257 -24.09 -8.73 22.98
CA TRP A 257 -24.91 -7.52 23.02
C TRP A 257 -25.17 -6.94 21.64
N THR A 258 -24.12 -6.75 20.85
CA THR A 258 -24.19 -6.19 19.50
C THR A 258 -24.98 -7.12 18.58
N LEU A 259 -24.77 -8.44 18.68
CA LEU A 259 -25.44 -9.43 17.84
C LEU A 259 -26.94 -9.59 18.14
N LEU A 260 -27.36 -9.43 19.39
CA LEU A 260 -28.78 -9.39 19.75
C LEU A 260 -29.52 -8.17 19.17
N ASN A 261 -28.78 -7.17 18.68
CA ASN A 261 -29.34 -5.94 18.09
C ASN A 261 -29.40 -5.98 16.56
N ASP A 262 -28.92 -7.05 15.94
CA ASP A 262 -28.72 -7.13 14.48
C ASP A 262 -30.06 -7.34 13.71
N GLY A 263 -31.16 -7.60 14.42
CA GLY A 263 -32.51 -7.70 13.84
C GLY A 263 -32.81 -9.03 13.13
N GLU A 264 -31.80 -9.79 12.73
CA GLU A 264 -31.95 -11.13 12.15
C GLU A 264 -32.20 -12.21 13.21
N TRP A 265 -33.27 -12.99 13.03
CA TRP A 265 -33.77 -13.92 14.03
C TRP A 265 -32.81 -15.10 14.30
N GLU A 266 -32.08 -15.59 13.28
CA GLU A 266 -31.12 -16.70 13.41
C GLU A 266 -29.89 -16.29 14.23
N VAL A 267 -29.37 -15.08 13.97
CA VAL A 267 -28.25 -14.50 14.71
C VAL A 267 -28.63 -14.31 16.18
N CYS A 268 -29.84 -13.79 16.42
CA CYS A 268 -30.37 -13.65 17.77
C CYS A 268 -30.52 -15.00 18.46
N LEU A 269 -31.00 -16.04 17.77
CA LEU A 269 -31.19 -17.37 18.33
C LEU A 269 -29.86 -18.00 18.76
N HIS A 270 -28.84 -17.97 17.91
CA HIS A 270 -27.53 -18.54 18.25
C HIS A 270 -26.80 -17.74 19.32
N SER A 271 -26.98 -16.42 19.36
CA SER A 271 -26.46 -15.57 20.42
C SER A 271 -27.12 -15.87 21.78
N LEU A 272 -28.45 -16.07 21.79
CA LEU A 272 -29.16 -16.49 23.00
C LEU A 272 -28.73 -17.88 23.47
N ARG A 273 -28.55 -18.83 22.55
CA ARG A 273 -28.07 -20.18 22.90
C ARG A 273 -26.66 -20.15 23.48
N LEU A 274 -25.78 -19.31 22.95
CA LEU A 274 -24.44 -19.10 23.51
C LEU A 274 -24.54 -18.47 24.92
N LEU A 275 -25.44 -17.50 25.11
CA LEU A 275 -25.71 -16.92 26.42
C LEU A 275 -26.22 -17.98 27.41
N GLN A 276 -27.14 -18.85 27.00
CA GLN A 276 -27.63 -19.97 27.83
C GLN A 276 -26.51 -20.91 28.25
N SER A 277 -25.58 -21.26 27.35
CA SER A 277 -24.41 -22.06 27.70
C SER A 277 -23.55 -21.41 28.79
N LEU A 278 -23.43 -20.07 28.78
CA LEU A 278 -22.69 -19.32 29.81
C LEU A 278 -23.44 -19.29 31.16
N LEU A 279 -24.77 -19.23 31.13
CA LEU A 279 -25.62 -19.21 32.34
C LEU A 279 -25.68 -20.57 33.06
N LEU A 280 -25.32 -21.67 32.38
CA LEU A 280 -25.34 -23.01 32.96
C LEU A 280 -24.10 -23.35 33.80
N ASP A 281 -23.00 -22.57 33.69
CA ASP A 281 -21.74 -22.83 34.40
C ASP A 281 -21.52 -21.83 35.55
N GLU A 282 -21.50 -22.34 36.78
CA GLU A 282 -21.36 -21.55 38.01
C GLU A 282 -20.02 -20.77 38.09
N GLU A 283 -18.93 -21.30 37.52
CA GLU A 283 -17.63 -20.60 37.54
C GLU A 283 -17.63 -19.40 36.59
N VAL A 284 -18.31 -19.54 35.45
CA VAL A 284 -18.48 -18.47 34.45
C VAL A 284 -19.43 -17.39 34.96
N LEU A 285 -20.48 -17.79 35.68
CA LEU A 285 -21.39 -16.87 36.37
C LEU A 285 -20.67 -15.99 37.40
N LEU A 286 -19.72 -16.56 38.16
CA LEU A 286 -18.91 -15.78 39.10
C LEU A 286 -17.99 -14.78 38.39
N LEU A 287 -17.52 -15.11 37.19
CA LEU A 287 -16.65 -14.24 36.39
C LEU A 287 -17.42 -13.08 35.73
N LEU A 288 -18.64 -13.34 35.25
CA LEU A 288 -19.42 -12.42 34.40
C LEU A 288 -20.65 -11.82 35.10
N GLY A 289 -20.95 -12.23 36.33
CA GLY A 289 -22.24 -12.01 37.00
C GLY A 289 -22.72 -10.56 37.04
N SER A 290 -21.83 -9.57 37.24
CA SER A 290 -22.24 -8.15 37.24
C SER A 290 -22.66 -7.64 35.87
N SER A 291 -22.11 -8.21 34.79
CA SER A 291 -22.40 -7.82 33.41
C SER A 291 -23.59 -8.60 32.82
N LEU A 292 -23.89 -9.79 33.35
CA LEU A 292 -25.06 -10.58 32.98
C LEU A 292 -26.36 -10.07 33.61
N LEU A 293 -26.26 -9.34 34.73
CA LEU A 293 -27.38 -8.71 35.43
C LEU A 293 -27.73 -7.30 34.90
N ASP A 294 -27.18 -6.90 33.75
CA ASP A 294 -27.48 -5.61 33.14
C ASP A 294 -28.98 -5.51 32.78
N PRO A 295 -29.73 -4.52 33.30
CA PRO A 295 -31.15 -4.33 33.01
C PRO A 295 -31.43 -4.18 31.51
N ASP A 296 -30.50 -3.61 30.74
CA ASP A 296 -30.70 -3.43 29.31
C ASP A 296 -30.70 -4.81 28.59
N LEU A 297 -29.89 -5.79 29.06
CA LEU A 297 -29.84 -7.15 28.49
C LEU A 297 -31.18 -7.85 28.68
N GLN A 298 -31.73 -7.73 29.88
CA GLN A 298 -33.03 -8.32 30.23
C GLN A 298 -34.16 -7.70 29.42
N ALA A 299 -34.14 -6.38 29.23
CA ALA A 299 -35.13 -5.69 28.41
C ALA A 299 -35.09 -6.20 26.94
N ARG A 300 -33.90 -6.47 26.41
CA ARG A 300 -33.72 -7.02 25.05
C ARG A 300 -34.22 -8.46 24.94
N VAL A 301 -33.80 -9.33 25.86
CA VAL A 301 -34.25 -10.73 25.89
C VAL A 301 -35.78 -10.78 26.03
N HIS A 302 -36.35 -9.94 26.89
CA HIS A 302 -37.80 -9.79 27.02
C HIS A 302 -38.46 -9.36 25.71
N HIS A 303 -37.89 -8.40 24.96
CA HIS A 303 -38.41 -8.03 23.65
C HIS A 303 -38.39 -9.21 22.66
N LEU A 304 -37.36 -10.06 22.70
CA LEU A 304 -37.24 -11.25 21.83
C LEU A 304 -38.27 -12.35 22.15
N THR A 305 -38.83 -12.39 23.36
CA THR A 305 -39.96 -13.28 23.69
C THR A 305 -41.23 -12.97 22.88
N SER A 306 -41.34 -11.76 22.34
CA SER A 306 -42.47 -11.35 21.48
C SER A 306 -42.21 -11.61 20.00
N SER A 307 -41.10 -12.27 19.63
CA SER A 307 -40.76 -12.57 18.24
C SER A 307 -41.81 -13.47 17.58
N VAL A 308 -41.97 -13.31 16.26
CA VAL A 308 -42.84 -14.15 15.40
C VAL A 308 -42.31 -15.59 15.35
N GLU A 309 -40.99 -15.76 15.42
CA GLU A 309 -40.33 -17.07 15.32
C GLU A 309 -40.45 -17.91 16.60
N PRO A 310 -41.05 -19.13 16.55
CA PRO A 310 -41.26 -19.96 17.73
C PRO A 310 -39.97 -20.38 18.44
N SER A 311 -38.94 -20.73 17.67
CA SER A 311 -37.65 -21.20 18.19
C SER A 311 -36.92 -20.11 18.97
N LEU A 312 -36.94 -18.88 18.43
CA LEU A 312 -36.35 -17.71 19.08
C LEU A 312 -37.10 -17.33 20.35
N ARG A 313 -38.44 -17.34 20.29
CA ARG A 313 -39.30 -17.07 21.44
C ARG A 313 -39.03 -18.04 22.60
N LEU A 314 -38.96 -19.34 22.32
CA LEU A 314 -38.70 -20.36 23.34
C LEU A 314 -37.31 -20.19 23.98
N ALA A 315 -36.28 -19.97 23.17
CA ALA A 315 -34.93 -19.73 23.68
C ALA A 315 -34.86 -18.45 24.54
N ALA A 316 -35.52 -17.38 24.09
CA ALA A 316 -35.59 -16.12 24.85
C ALA A 316 -36.33 -16.29 26.19
N GLN A 317 -37.43 -17.05 26.22
CA GLN A 317 -38.16 -17.34 27.45
C GLN A 317 -37.32 -18.12 28.45
N GLN A 318 -36.66 -19.20 28.01
CA GLN A 318 -35.77 -20.00 28.85
C GLN A 318 -34.61 -19.15 29.39
N THR A 319 -33.95 -18.38 28.53
CA THR A 319 -32.86 -17.49 28.95
C THR A 319 -33.34 -16.44 29.97
N LEU A 320 -34.56 -15.91 29.80
CA LEU A 320 -35.13 -14.95 30.74
C LEU A 320 -35.44 -15.58 32.09
N GLU A 321 -35.96 -16.82 32.11
CA GLU A 321 -36.17 -17.59 33.34
C GLU A 321 -34.85 -17.84 34.06
N ASP A 322 -33.80 -18.26 33.35
CA ASP A 322 -32.46 -18.49 33.91
C ASP A 322 -31.87 -17.19 34.51
N LEU A 323 -32.02 -16.05 33.82
CA LEU A 323 -31.59 -14.74 34.31
C LEU A 323 -32.39 -14.26 35.53
N GLN A 324 -33.69 -14.58 35.60
CA GLN A 324 -34.53 -14.25 36.76
C GLN A 324 -34.21 -15.11 37.97
N VAL A 325 -33.87 -16.39 37.77
CA VAL A 325 -33.40 -17.28 38.84
C VAL A 325 -32.09 -16.72 39.42
N LEU A 326 -31.17 -16.25 38.58
CA LEU A 326 -29.92 -15.62 39.01
C LEU A 326 -30.09 -14.34 39.83
N GLN A 327 -31.15 -13.57 39.59
CA GLN A 327 -31.51 -12.42 40.44
C GLN A 327 -32.07 -12.81 41.80
N GLN A 328 -32.58 -14.03 41.95
CA GLN A 328 -33.19 -14.54 43.17
C GLN A 328 -32.23 -15.34 44.05
N VAL A 329 -31.03 -15.67 43.57
CA VAL A 329 -29.97 -16.25 44.38
C VAL A 329 -29.30 -15.11 45.17
N PRO A 330 -29.38 -15.12 46.52
CA PRO A 330 -28.92 -14.03 47.38
C PRO A 330 -27.40 -13.89 47.47
#